data_AF-A0A937C6Q1-F1
#
_entry.id   AF-A0A937C6Q1-F1
#
_cell.length_a   1.000
_cell.length_b   1.000
_cell.length_c   1.000
_cell.angle_alpha   90.00
_cell.angle_beta   90.00
_cell.angle_gamma   90.00
#
_symmetry.space_group_name_H-M   'P 1'
#
loop_
_entity.id
_entity.type
_entity.pdbx_description
1 polymer ?
#
loop_
_entity_poly.entity_id
_entity_poly.type
_entity_poly.pdbx_seq_one_letter_code
_entity_poly.pdbx_strand_id
1 'polypeptide(L)'
;MKTIRIFVAIAALLFTGTTAFSQQVDLTRGDLSILKDEKTINIEFTYDNMTVGDDGKEANYIKRKTQENNDKEKGSGEIWARKWEEDKRDRFGPKFILGFTNLSKMTVSKDAKYTLIFNTKAMEPGYSVGVSKRNAGIDGTVTIVETANPAKKLIVISVERPGENMFR
;
A
#
# COMPACT_ATOMS: atom_id res chain seq x y z
N MET A 1 25.70 -29.49 -36.05
CA MET A 1 26.27 -28.55 -35.04
C MET A 1 25.56 -27.19 -34.99
N LYS A 2 25.16 -26.56 -36.11
CA LYS A 2 24.47 -25.24 -36.09
C LYS A 2 23.12 -25.24 -35.34
N THR A 3 22.32 -26.30 -35.50
CA THR A 3 21.02 -26.47 -34.82
C THR A 3 21.13 -26.66 -33.31
N ILE A 4 22.14 -27.41 -32.84
CA ILE A 4 22.44 -27.59 -31.41
C ILE A 4 22.85 -26.26 -30.76
N ARG A 5 23.63 -25.42 -31.47
CA ARG A 5 24.00 -24.08 -30.99
C ARG A 5 22.80 -23.13 -30.87
N ILE A 6 21.83 -23.24 -31.77
CA ILE A 6 20.57 -22.47 -31.70
C ILE A 6 19.72 -22.92 -30.51
N PHE A 7 19.61 -24.24 -30.27
CA PHE A 7 18.88 -24.77 -29.11
C PHE A 7 19.51 -24.35 -27.78
N VAL A 8 20.85 -24.35 -27.67
CA VAL A 8 21.55 -23.86 -26.48
C VAL A 8 21.37 -22.36 -26.28
N ALA A 9 21.35 -21.56 -27.36
CA ALA A 9 21.08 -20.12 -27.29
C ALA A 9 19.63 -19.80 -26.87
N ILE A 10 18.64 -20.58 -27.32
CA ILE A 10 17.23 -20.43 -26.93
C ILE A 10 17.03 -20.86 -25.46
N ALA A 11 17.68 -21.94 -25.02
CA ALA A 11 17.64 -22.39 -23.63
C ALA A 11 18.29 -21.39 -22.65
N ALA A 12 19.35 -20.69 -23.08
CA ALA A 12 19.97 -19.63 -22.30
C ALA A 12 19.10 -18.36 -22.18
N LEU A 13 18.27 -18.06 -23.20
CA LEU A 13 17.33 -16.93 -23.19
C LEU A 13 16.13 -17.16 -22.26
N LEU A 14 15.75 -18.42 -22.00
CA LEU A 14 14.62 -18.79 -21.15
C LEU A 14 14.87 -18.62 -19.65
N PHE A 15 16.13 -18.38 -19.23
CA PHE A 15 16.50 -18.24 -17.82
C PHE A 15 16.55 -16.79 -17.31
N THR A 16 16.26 -15.79 -18.14
CA THR A 16 16.07 -14.41 -17.67
C THR A 16 14.65 -14.21 -17.14
N GLY A 17 14.29 -14.97 -16.11
CA GLY A 17 13.07 -14.71 -15.34
C GLY A 17 13.22 -13.35 -14.67
N THR A 18 12.45 -12.36 -15.11
CA THR A 18 12.41 -11.05 -14.43
C THR A 18 11.80 -11.26 -13.05
N THR A 19 12.58 -11.11 -12.00
CA THR A 19 12.05 -11.03 -10.63
C THR A 19 11.16 -9.79 -10.56
N ALA A 20 9.85 -10.00 -10.63
CA ALA A 20 8.88 -8.95 -10.41
C ALA A 20 8.90 -8.59 -8.92
N PHE A 21 9.29 -7.37 -8.59
CA PHE A 21 9.18 -6.82 -7.25
C PHE A 21 7.74 -6.33 -7.08
N SER A 22 6.85 -7.21 -6.65
CA SER A 22 5.50 -6.83 -6.25
C SER A 22 5.42 -6.64 -4.75
N GLN A 23 4.38 -5.93 -4.30
CA GLN A 23 4.01 -5.91 -2.90
C GLN A 23 3.75 -7.34 -2.41
N GLN A 24 4.33 -7.70 -1.27
CA GLN A 24 4.13 -9.00 -0.65
C GLN A 24 2.80 -8.97 0.11
N VAL A 25 1.92 -9.92 -0.19
CA VAL A 25 0.57 -10.00 0.37
C VAL A 25 0.34 -11.40 0.89
N ASP A 26 0.39 -11.56 2.21
CA ASP A 26 0.39 -12.87 2.86
C ASP A 26 -0.85 -13.06 3.73
N LEU A 27 -1.60 -14.13 3.47
CA LEU A 27 -2.70 -14.56 4.33
C LEU A 27 -2.13 -15.17 5.62
N THR A 28 -2.16 -14.41 6.70
CA THR A 28 -1.62 -14.83 8.01
C THR A 28 -2.64 -15.54 8.89
N ARG A 29 -3.94 -15.34 8.64
CA ARG A 29 -5.05 -15.97 9.38
C ARG A 29 -6.32 -16.00 8.54
N GLY A 30 -7.10 -17.07 8.68
CA GLY A 30 -8.47 -17.16 8.17
C GLY A 30 -8.56 -17.86 6.81
N ASP A 31 -9.73 -17.76 6.18
CA ASP A 31 -10.01 -18.33 4.86
C ASP A 31 -10.82 -17.31 4.04
N LEU A 32 -10.32 -16.99 2.85
CA LEU A 32 -10.96 -16.05 1.92
C LEU A 32 -12.25 -16.61 1.30
N SER A 33 -12.50 -17.92 1.40
CA SER A 33 -13.70 -18.56 0.87
C SER A 33 -15.01 -18.01 1.46
N ILE A 34 -14.95 -17.38 2.65
CA ILE A 34 -16.11 -16.72 3.28
C ILE A 34 -16.66 -15.54 2.47
N LEU A 35 -15.87 -15.00 1.54
CA LEU A 35 -16.23 -13.89 0.67
C LEU A 35 -16.73 -14.32 -0.72
N LYS A 36 -16.66 -15.62 -1.07
CA LYS A 36 -16.87 -16.09 -2.44
C LYS A 36 -18.24 -15.72 -3.04
N ASP A 37 -19.27 -15.66 -2.20
CA ASP A 37 -20.65 -15.38 -2.58
C ASP A 37 -21.04 -13.91 -2.32
N GLU A 38 -20.13 -13.14 -1.72
CA GLU A 38 -20.36 -11.74 -1.37
C GLU A 38 -20.17 -10.85 -2.60
N LYS A 39 -21.17 -10.01 -2.89
CA LYS A 39 -21.10 -9.03 -3.98
C LYS A 39 -20.79 -7.62 -3.50
N THR A 40 -20.94 -7.39 -2.20
CA THR A 40 -20.76 -6.10 -1.55
C THR A 40 -19.84 -6.25 -0.34
N ILE A 41 -19.06 -5.22 -0.04
CA ILE A 41 -18.18 -5.17 1.14
C ILE A 41 -18.10 -3.75 1.67
N ASN A 42 -17.96 -3.58 2.99
CA ASN A 42 -17.60 -2.28 3.55
C ASN A 42 -16.07 -2.15 3.56
N ILE A 43 -15.53 -0.94 3.38
CA ILE A 43 -14.09 -0.70 3.39
C ILE A 43 -13.80 0.49 4.29
N GLU A 44 -12.89 0.28 5.24
CA GLU A 44 -12.44 1.28 6.20
C GLU A 44 -10.92 1.39 6.17
N PHE A 45 -10.41 2.61 6.35
CA PHE A 45 -8.98 2.91 6.35
C PHE A 45 -8.58 3.49 7.70
N THR A 46 -7.54 2.92 8.30
CA THR A 46 -6.97 3.40 9.56
C THR A 46 -5.46 3.63 9.39
N TYR A 47 -4.93 4.51 10.23
CA TYR A 47 -3.53 4.92 10.23
C TYR A 47 -2.93 4.81 11.64
N ASP A 48 -3.41 3.83 12.41
CA ASP A 48 -3.07 3.69 13.81
C ASP A 48 -1.60 3.35 13.97
N ASN A 49 -0.89 4.21 14.73
CA ASN A 49 0.56 4.12 14.92
C ASN A 49 1.36 4.09 13.61
N MET A 50 0.87 4.76 12.56
CA MET A 50 1.57 4.85 11.29
C MET A 50 2.93 5.55 11.44
N THR A 51 3.94 4.98 10.80
CA THR A 51 5.25 5.61 10.59
C THR A 51 5.37 6.20 9.19
N VAL A 52 6.16 7.26 9.03
CA VAL A 52 6.38 7.94 7.75
C VAL A 52 7.86 8.14 7.48
N GLY A 53 8.36 7.43 6.47
CA GLY A 53 9.76 7.44 6.05
C GLY A 53 10.75 7.29 7.22
N ASP A 54 11.84 8.05 7.15
CA ASP A 54 12.91 8.03 8.17
C ASP A 54 12.55 8.83 9.44
N ASP A 55 11.45 9.58 9.45
CA ASP A 55 11.03 10.42 10.59
C ASP A 55 10.31 9.63 11.70
N GLY A 56 9.96 8.37 11.43
CA GLY A 56 9.19 7.55 12.34
C GLY A 56 7.77 8.09 12.48
N LYS A 57 7.41 8.69 13.62
CA LYS A 57 6.04 9.19 13.84
C LYS A 57 5.65 10.23 12.79
N GLU A 58 4.43 10.12 12.25
CA GLU A 58 3.90 11.06 11.27
C GLU A 58 4.01 12.54 11.68
N ALA A 59 3.79 12.85 12.96
CA ALA A 59 3.93 14.22 13.46
C ALA A 59 5.34 14.81 13.26
N ASN A 60 6.38 13.98 13.33
CA ASN A 60 7.76 14.42 13.07
C ASN A 60 7.94 14.75 11.58
N TYR A 61 7.45 13.87 10.69
CA TYR A 61 7.47 14.09 9.25
C TYR A 61 6.76 15.39 8.88
N ILE A 62 5.54 15.61 9.39
CA ILE A 62 4.76 16.83 9.14
C ILE A 62 5.53 18.05 9.65
N LYS A 63 6.08 18.01 10.87
CA LYS A 63 6.85 19.12 11.43
C LYS A 63 8.05 19.48 10.54
N ARG A 64 8.84 18.50 10.11
CA ARG A 64 10.00 18.71 9.23
C ARG A 64 9.57 19.30 7.90
N LYS A 65 8.56 18.71 7.24
CA LYS A 65 8.06 19.21 5.95
C LYS A 65 7.46 20.61 6.05
N THR A 66 6.76 20.94 7.12
CA THR A 66 6.26 22.30 7.37
C THR A 66 7.41 23.30 7.45
N GLN A 67 8.46 22.99 8.22
CA GLN A 67 9.64 23.86 8.32
C GLN A 67 10.33 24.04 6.96
N GLU A 68 10.62 22.94 6.26
CA GLU A 68 11.29 22.98 4.94
C GLU A 68 10.53 23.80 3.89
N ASN A 69 9.19 23.78 3.94
CA ASN A 69 8.36 24.59 3.05
C ASN A 69 8.38 26.06 3.49
N ASN A 70 8.24 26.34 4.78
CA ASN A 70 8.27 27.71 5.31
C ASN A 70 9.62 28.41 5.11
N ASP A 71 10.72 27.66 5.10
CA ASP A 71 12.06 28.19 4.78
C ASP A 71 12.17 28.64 3.32
N LYS A 72 11.35 28.07 2.41
CA LYS A 72 11.28 28.47 1.00
C LYS A 72 10.29 29.61 0.78
N GLU A 73 9.11 29.49 1.36
CA GLU A 73 8.04 30.48 1.28
C GLU A 73 7.22 30.48 2.57
N LYS A 74 7.24 31.60 3.30
CA LYS A 74 6.53 31.72 4.58
C LYS A 74 5.03 31.49 4.40
N GLY A 75 4.46 30.54 5.15
CA GLY A 75 3.05 30.18 5.10
C GLY A 75 2.75 28.97 4.20
N SER A 76 3.71 28.54 3.38
CA SER A 76 3.53 27.38 2.48
C SER A 76 3.56 26.05 3.24
N GLY A 77 4.22 25.99 4.40
CA GLY A 77 4.29 24.80 5.24
C GLY A 77 2.95 24.42 5.84
N GLU A 78 2.18 25.39 6.32
CA GLU A 78 0.84 25.17 6.87
C GLU A 78 -0.13 24.69 5.78
N ILE A 79 -0.02 25.26 4.58
CA ILE A 79 -0.79 24.82 3.41
C ILE A 79 -0.43 23.36 3.07
N TRP A 80 0.86 23.01 3.08
CA TRP A 80 1.31 21.65 2.82
C TRP A 80 0.79 20.66 3.88
N ALA A 81 0.90 20.98 5.16
CA ALA A 81 0.45 20.12 6.26
C ALA A 81 -1.06 19.88 6.22
N ARG A 82 -1.84 20.92 5.89
CA ARG A 82 -3.29 20.77 5.68
C ARG A 82 -3.58 19.82 4.51
N LYS A 83 -2.89 19.99 3.37
CA LYS A 83 -3.07 19.13 2.19
C LYS A 83 -2.73 17.67 2.48
N TRP A 84 -1.70 17.41 3.29
CA TRP A 84 -1.33 16.06 3.71
C TRP A 84 -2.49 15.34 4.42
N GLU A 85 -3.14 16.03 5.39
CA GLU A 85 -4.30 15.48 6.10
C GLU A 85 -5.53 15.33 5.19
N GLU A 86 -5.78 16.31 4.31
CA GLU A 86 -6.84 16.25 3.31
C GLU A 86 -6.66 15.05 2.36
N ASP A 87 -5.43 14.79 1.90
CA ASP A 87 -5.15 13.69 0.97
C ASP A 87 -5.37 12.31 1.62
N LYS A 88 -4.98 12.14 2.89
CA LYS A 88 -5.27 10.90 3.65
C LYS A 88 -6.77 10.63 3.77
N ARG A 89 -7.56 11.69 3.99
CA ARG A 89 -9.02 11.59 4.15
C ARG A 89 -9.74 11.39 2.81
N ASP A 90 -9.37 12.17 1.80
CA ASP A 90 -10.21 12.38 0.61
C ASP A 90 -9.64 11.75 -0.66
N ARG A 91 -8.35 11.40 -0.71
CA ARG A 91 -7.72 10.87 -1.94
C ARG A 91 -7.37 9.40 -1.85
N PHE A 92 -6.69 8.97 -0.79
CA PHE A 92 -6.11 7.63 -0.74
C PHE A 92 -7.18 6.54 -0.72
N GLY A 93 -8.15 6.66 0.17
CA GLY A 93 -9.26 5.72 0.29
C GLY A 93 -10.07 5.57 -1.00
N PRO A 94 -10.55 6.66 -1.62
CA PRO A 94 -11.28 6.58 -2.89
C PRO A 94 -10.48 5.96 -4.04
N LYS A 95 -9.17 6.21 -4.12
CA LYS A 95 -8.30 5.57 -5.13
C LYS A 95 -8.15 4.07 -4.90
N PHE A 96 -8.00 3.64 -3.65
CA PHE A 96 -8.00 2.22 -3.31
C PHE A 96 -9.33 1.56 -3.66
N ILE A 97 -10.45 2.16 -3.27
CA ILE A 97 -11.80 1.66 -3.57
C ILE A 97 -12.00 1.51 -5.08
N LEU A 98 -11.58 2.52 -5.87
CA LEU A 98 -11.64 2.45 -7.33
C LEU A 98 -10.84 1.26 -7.87
N GLY A 99 -9.60 1.07 -7.43
CA GLY A 99 -8.78 -0.07 -7.85
C GLY A 99 -9.39 -1.42 -7.43
N PHE A 100 -9.83 -1.52 -6.17
CA PHE A 100 -10.45 -2.70 -5.60
C PHE A 100 -11.69 -3.11 -6.40
N THR A 101 -12.65 -2.21 -6.55
CA THR A 101 -13.92 -2.46 -7.26
C THR A 101 -13.70 -2.80 -8.74
N ASN A 102 -12.72 -2.18 -9.40
CA ASN A 102 -12.36 -2.51 -10.77
C ASN A 102 -11.81 -3.94 -10.91
N LEU A 103 -11.03 -4.42 -9.93
CA LEU A 103 -10.42 -5.75 -9.96
C LEU A 103 -11.37 -6.84 -9.45
N SER A 104 -12.03 -6.61 -8.32
CA SER A 104 -12.90 -7.59 -7.65
C SER A 104 -14.30 -7.68 -8.24
N LYS A 105 -14.76 -6.62 -8.93
CA LYS A 105 -16.17 -6.44 -9.35
C LYS A 105 -17.18 -6.36 -8.22
N MET A 106 -16.73 -6.32 -6.96
CA MET A 106 -17.60 -6.05 -5.82
C MET A 106 -18.00 -4.58 -5.78
N THR A 107 -19.12 -4.28 -5.12
CA THR A 107 -19.49 -2.90 -4.77
C THR A 107 -19.14 -2.60 -3.32
N VAL A 108 -19.00 -1.31 -2.99
CA VAL A 108 -18.76 -0.86 -1.60
C VAL A 108 -20.06 -0.36 -0.98
N SER A 109 -20.42 -0.91 0.19
CA SER A 109 -21.59 -0.49 0.96
C SER A 109 -21.31 -0.57 2.44
N LYS A 110 -21.75 0.43 3.21
CA LYS A 110 -21.63 0.43 4.67
C LYS A 110 -22.48 -0.66 5.34
N ASP A 111 -23.54 -1.11 4.67
CA ASP A 111 -24.46 -2.14 5.17
C ASP A 111 -24.04 -3.56 4.77
N ALA A 112 -22.87 -3.72 4.14
CA ALA A 112 -22.37 -5.04 3.76
C ALA A 112 -22.11 -5.91 4.99
N LYS A 113 -22.21 -7.23 4.82
CA LYS A 113 -22.02 -8.21 5.91
C LYS A 113 -20.62 -8.16 6.52
N TYR A 114 -19.61 -7.92 5.69
CA TYR A 114 -18.22 -7.87 6.11
C TYR A 114 -17.61 -6.48 5.87
N THR A 115 -16.70 -6.11 6.76
CA THR A 115 -15.85 -4.93 6.63
C THR A 115 -14.41 -5.36 6.41
N LEU A 116 -13.80 -4.83 5.35
CA LEU A 116 -12.36 -4.83 5.13
C LEU A 116 -11.77 -3.58 5.78
N ILE A 117 -10.96 -3.77 6.82
CA ILE A 117 -10.24 -2.69 7.50
C ILE A 117 -8.78 -2.74 7.02
N PHE A 118 -8.35 -1.71 6.29
CA PHE A 118 -6.96 -1.54 5.89
C PHE A 118 -6.26 -0.60 6.88
N ASN A 119 -5.38 -1.14 7.72
CA ASN A 119 -4.52 -0.33 8.58
C ASN A 119 -3.15 -0.11 7.93
N THR A 120 -2.82 1.14 7.60
CA THR A 120 -1.49 1.52 7.15
C THR A 120 -0.55 1.65 8.35
N LYS A 121 0.50 0.82 8.39
CA LYS A 121 1.50 0.80 9.47
C LYS A 121 2.72 1.66 9.15
N ALA A 122 3.11 1.70 7.88
CA ALA A 122 4.22 2.51 7.41
C ALA A 122 3.86 3.11 6.05
N MET A 123 4.22 4.37 5.86
CA MET A 123 4.10 5.07 4.59
C MET A 123 5.47 5.61 4.21
N GLU A 124 5.94 5.27 3.03
CA GLU A 124 7.12 5.86 2.44
C GLU A 124 6.68 6.78 1.32
N PRO A 125 6.84 8.11 1.49
CA PRO A 125 6.54 9.08 0.44
C PRO A 125 7.43 8.88 -0.80
N GLY A 126 8.61 8.29 -0.63
CA GLY A 126 9.60 8.10 -1.67
C GLY A 126 10.35 9.39 -2.01
N TYR A 127 11.51 9.23 -2.64
CA TYR A 127 12.28 10.36 -3.18
C TYR A 127 13.10 9.91 -4.38
N SER A 128 13.52 10.86 -5.20
CA SER A 128 14.48 10.63 -6.27
C SER A 128 15.43 11.81 -6.35
N VAL A 129 16.66 11.60 -5.92
CA VAL A 129 17.78 12.52 -6.09
C VAL A 129 18.81 11.85 -7.00
N GLY A 130 19.60 12.60 -7.77
CA GLY A 130 20.40 12.04 -8.87
C GLY A 130 21.34 10.87 -8.51
N VAL A 131 21.65 10.66 -7.22
CA VAL A 131 22.51 9.58 -6.70
C VAL A 131 21.78 8.53 -5.86
N SER A 132 20.52 8.76 -5.46
CA SER A 132 19.77 7.87 -4.57
C SER A 132 18.28 8.06 -4.79
N LYS A 133 17.52 6.98 -4.74
CA LYS A 133 16.06 7.04 -4.79
C LYS A 133 15.48 6.06 -3.79
N ARG A 134 14.20 6.22 -3.51
CA ARG A 134 13.39 5.31 -2.72
C ARG A 134 11.98 5.33 -3.27
N ASN A 135 11.38 4.16 -3.46
CA ASN A 135 10.06 4.10 -4.08
C ASN A 135 8.99 4.46 -3.05
N ALA A 136 7.94 5.14 -3.51
CA ALA A 136 6.79 5.38 -2.67
C ALA A 136 6.03 4.07 -2.43
N GLY A 137 5.53 3.86 -1.21
CA GLY A 137 4.72 2.69 -0.91
C GLY A 137 4.22 2.65 0.52
N ILE A 138 3.47 1.60 0.84
CA ILE A 138 2.91 1.40 2.17
C ILE A 138 3.08 -0.04 2.65
N ASP A 139 3.28 -0.19 3.96
CA ASP A 139 3.14 -1.45 4.68
C ASP A 139 1.88 -1.38 5.54
N GLY A 140 1.21 -2.50 5.75
CA GLY A 140 -0.06 -2.50 6.45
C GLY A 140 -0.59 -3.88 6.81
N THR A 141 -1.84 -3.87 7.25
CA THR A 141 -2.58 -5.09 7.53
C THR A 141 -4.01 -4.90 7.09
N VAL A 142 -4.51 -5.87 6.32
CA VAL A 142 -5.93 -5.97 6.00
C VAL A 142 -6.56 -6.94 6.99
N THR A 143 -7.59 -6.49 7.68
CA THR A 143 -8.39 -7.34 8.56
C THR A 143 -9.82 -7.40 8.03
N ILE A 144 -10.38 -8.61 7.89
CA ILE A 144 -11.80 -8.77 7.55
C ILE A 144 -12.54 -9.26 8.79
N VAL A 145 -13.64 -8.58 9.07
CA VAL A 145 -14.53 -8.81 10.22
C VAL A 145 -15.98 -8.85 9.75
N GLU A 146 -16.86 -9.42 10.55
CA GLU A 146 -18.30 -9.14 10.39
C GLU A 146 -18.58 -7.69 10.79
N THR A 147 -19.32 -6.96 9.96
CA THR A 147 -19.69 -5.57 10.23
C THR A 147 -20.44 -5.42 11.54
N ALA A 148 -21.29 -6.40 11.86
CA ALA A 148 -22.03 -6.47 13.12
C ALA A 148 -21.16 -6.87 14.34
N ASN A 149 -19.94 -7.35 14.13
CA ASN A 149 -19.03 -7.79 15.20
C ASN A 149 -17.55 -7.50 14.87
N PRO A 150 -17.14 -6.22 14.91
CA PRO A 150 -15.80 -5.80 14.48
C PRO A 150 -14.67 -6.31 15.39
N ALA A 151 -14.97 -6.78 16.61
CA ALA A 151 -13.97 -7.31 17.54
C ALA A 151 -13.38 -8.66 17.09
N LYS A 152 -14.15 -9.45 16.30
CA LYS A 152 -13.73 -10.79 15.88
C LYS A 152 -13.04 -10.74 14.51
N LYS A 153 -11.71 -10.88 14.52
CA LYS A 153 -10.90 -11.00 13.30
C LYS A 153 -11.09 -12.35 12.62
N LEU A 154 -11.74 -12.36 11.46
CA LEU A 154 -11.97 -13.56 10.65
C LEU A 154 -10.78 -13.83 9.74
N ILE A 155 -10.28 -12.79 9.06
CA ILE A 155 -9.14 -12.88 8.14
C ILE A 155 -8.14 -11.79 8.49
N VAL A 156 -6.84 -12.12 8.41
CA VAL A 156 -5.74 -11.16 8.55
C VAL A 156 -4.73 -11.39 7.43
N ILE A 157 -4.44 -10.33 6.69
CA ILE A 157 -3.49 -10.33 5.57
C ILE A 157 -2.40 -9.31 5.88
N SER A 158 -1.13 -9.72 5.83
CA SER A 158 0.01 -8.79 5.86
C SER A 158 0.21 -8.21 4.47
N VAL A 159 0.51 -6.91 4.40
CA VAL A 159 0.81 -6.21 3.16
C VAL A 159 2.13 -5.49 3.37
N GLU A 160 3.17 -5.90 2.66
CA GLU A 160 4.53 -5.37 2.84
C GLU A 160 5.11 -4.95 1.50
N ARG A 161 5.75 -3.78 1.47
CA ARG A 161 6.53 -3.34 0.32
C ARG A 161 7.62 -4.35 0.01
N PRO A 162 8.02 -4.48 -1.26
CA PRO A 162 9.20 -5.26 -1.60
C PRO A 162 10.43 -4.67 -0.90
N GLY A 163 11.35 -5.53 -0.48
CA GLY A 163 12.62 -5.09 0.09
C GLY A 163 13.37 -4.16 -0.87
N GLU A 164 13.74 -2.98 -0.39
CA GLU A 164 14.48 -1.98 -1.18
C GLU A 164 15.98 -2.15 -0.97
N ASN A 165 16.75 -2.15 -2.06
CA ASN A 165 18.21 -2.08 -2.01
C ASN A 165 18.66 -0.62 -2.16
N MET A 166 19.67 -0.17 -1.39
CA MET A 166 20.13 1.23 -1.33
C MET A 166 20.52 1.89 -2.68
N PHE A 167 20.56 1.11 -3.77
CA PHE A 167 20.90 1.55 -5.13
C PHE A 167 19.70 1.62 -6.07
N ARG A 168 18.48 1.39 -5.60
CA ARG A 168 17.23 1.49 -6.38
C ARG A 168 16.13 2.18 -5.60
#